data_AF-A0A7R9U0G3-F1
#
_entry.id   AF-A0A7R9U0G3-F1
#
_cell.length_a   1.000
_cell.length_b   1.000
_cell.length_c   1.000
_cell.angle_alpha   90.00
_cell.angle_beta   90.00
_cell.angle_gamma   90.00
#
_symmetry.space_group_name_H-M   'P 1'
#
loop_
_entity.id
_entity.type
_entity.pdbx_description
1 polymer ?
#
loop_
_entity_poly.entity_id
_entity_poly.type
_entity_poly.pdbx_seq_one_letter_code
_entity_poly.pdbx_strand_id
1 'polypeptide(L)'
;RFGWKPSRTMRVAQSLYEAGHITYMRTDNPVLSTEATTALKGFVRNNYGEEYIASQASLEERAKARKRPVNAQEAHEAIRPSGLHFSPSIAGVDEDAAKLYAMIWSRTVASAMADAIVERTQVAVEVSAELPDEADPSQSS
;
A
#
# COMPACT_ATOMS: atom_id res chain seq x y z
N ARG A 1 -10.38 1.21 -3.67
CA ARG A 1 -9.74 2.21 -4.56
C ARG A 1 -10.51 2.41 -5.88
N PHE A 2 -10.90 1.36 -6.63
CA PHE A 2 -11.53 1.53 -7.96
C PHE A 2 -12.97 0.98 -8.11
N GLY A 3 -13.50 0.24 -7.13
CA GLY A 3 -14.86 -0.32 -7.22
C GLY A 3 -15.03 -1.43 -8.27
N TRP A 4 -13.95 -1.98 -8.81
CA TRP A 4 -14.00 -3.01 -9.86
C TRP A 4 -14.31 -4.40 -9.29
N LYS A 5 -15.08 -5.18 -10.06
CA LYS A 5 -15.22 -6.62 -9.82
C LYS A 5 -13.86 -7.31 -10.03
N PRO A 6 -13.55 -8.41 -9.30
CA PRO A 6 -12.30 -9.14 -9.48
C PRO A 6 -12.00 -9.54 -10.93
N SER A 7 -13.02 -9.96 -11.68
CA SER A 7 -12.89 -10.33 -13.09
C SER A 7 -12.43 -9.18 -14.00
N ARG A 8 -12.84 -7.94 -13.72
CA ARG A 8 -12.38 -6.76 -14.46
C ARG A 8 -10.90 -6.51 -14.18
N THR A 9 -10.51 -6.50 -12.90
CA THR A 9 -9.10 -6.33 -12.50
C THR A 9 -8.20 -7.37 -13.14
N MET A 10 -8.61 -8.64 -13.14
CA MET A 10 -7.82 -9.72 -13.75
C MET A 10 -7.68 -9.57 -15.26
N ARG A 11 -8.72 -9.11 -15.97
CA ARG A 11 -8.64 -8.86 -17.41
C ARG A 11 -7.66 -7.73 -17.73
N VAL A 12 -7.74 -6.63 -17.00
CA VAL A 12 -6.83 -5.48 -17.18
C VAL A 12 -5.39 -5.88 -16.82
N ALA A 13 -5.19 -6.63 -15.73
CA ALA A 13 -3.88 -7.15 -15.34
C ALA A 13 -3.29 -8.09 -16.40
N GLN A 14 -4.11 -8.95 -17.01
CA GLN A 14 -3.69 -9.81 -18.11
C GLN A 14 -3.16 -8.98 -19.28
N SER A 15 -3.89 -7.96 -19.72
CA SER A 15 -3.44 -7.08 -20.81
C SER A 15 -2.15 -6.33 -20.47
N LEU A 16 -1.97 -5.88 -19.23
CA LEU A 16 -0.72 -5.27 -18.77
C LEU A 16 0.46 -6.26 -18.79
N TYR A 17 0.23 -7.52 -18.42
CA TYR A 17 1.24 -8.57 -18.44
C TYR A 17 1.65 -8.93 -19.88
N GLU A 18 0.68 -9.13 -20.76
CA GLU A 18 0.90 -9.44 -22.19
C GLU A 18 1.64 -8.32 -22.92
N ALA A 19 1.38 -7.06 -22.55
CA ALA A 19 2.12 -5.89 -23.03
C ALA A 19 3.50 -5.71 -22.37
N GLY A 20 3.86 -6.57 -21.41
CA GLY A 20 5.16 -6.54 -20.74
C GLY A 20 5.31 -5.46 -19.67
N HIS A 21 4.23 -4.83 -19.21
CA HIS A 21 4.29 -3.75 -18.22
C HIS A 21 4.40 -4.21 -16.78
N ILE A 22 3.88 -5.40 -16.45
CA ILE A 22 3.92 -5.96 -15.09
C ILE A 22 4.40 -7.41 -15.10
N THR A 23 4.87 -7.90 -13.96
CA THR A 23 5.12 -9.33 -13.71
C THR A 23 3.81 -10.14 -13.68
N TYR A 24 3.93 -11.47 -13.73
CA TYR A 24 2.78 -12.37 -13.79
C TYR A 24 1.81 -12.15 -12.62
N MET A 25 0.54 -11.86 -12.94
CA MET A 25 -0.48 -11.39 -11.99
C MET A 25 -1.12 -12.50 -11.15
N ARG A 26 -0.89 -13.77 -11.46
CA ARG A 26 -1.41 -14.92 -10.70
C ARG A 26 -0.29 -15.47 -9.82
N THR A 27 -0.02 -14.76 -8.73
CA THR A 27 1.03 -15.09 -7.76
C THR A 27 0.47 -14.93 -6.34
N ASP A 28 0.82 -15.85 -5.45
CA ASP A 28 0.57 -15.77 -4.01
C ASP A 28 1.82 -15.33 -3.22
N ASN A 29 2.94 -15.11 -3.93
CA ASN A 29 4.21 -14.76 -3.34
C ASN A 29 4.39 -13.23 -3.32
N PRO A 30 4.47 -12.61 -2.12
CA PRO A 30 4.61 -11.17 -1.98
C PRO A 30 6.08 -10.70 -1.99
N VAL A 31 7.02 -11.57 -2.38
CA VAL A 31 8.46 -11.31 -2.36
C VAL A 31 8.93 -10.77 -3.72
N LEU A 32 9.74 -9.70 -3.66
CA LEU A 32 10.47 -9.16 -4.81
C LEU A 32 11.79 -9.91 -5.00
N SER A 33 12.26 -9.99 -6.24
CA SER A 33 13.62 -10.44 -6.53
C SER A 33 14.66 -9.53 -5.89
N THR A 34 15.85 -10.06 -5.61
CA THR A 34 16.98 -9.30 -5.07
C THR A 34 17.38 -8.15 -5.99
N GLU A 35 17.34 -8.38 -7.30
CA GLU A 35 17.65 -7.38 -8.32
C GLU A 35 16.62 -6.24 -8.31
N ALA A 36 15.32 -6.57 -8.35
CA ALA A 36 14.25 -5.57 -8.28
C ALA A 36 14.30 -4.77 -6.97
N THR A 37 14.58 -5.42 -5.85
CA THR A 37 14.73 -4.76 -4.54
C THR A 37 15.88 -3.77 -4.55
N THR A 38 17.02 -4.14 -5.15
CA THR A 38 18.21 -3.28 -5.23
C THR A 38 17.95 -2.07 -6.13
N ALA A 39 17.37 -2.29 -7.31
CA ALA A 39 17.00 -1.23 -8.23
C ALA A 39 15.96 -0.28 -7.60
N LEU A 40 14.99 -0.83 -6.89
CA LEU A 40 13.95 -0.05 -6.22
C LEU A 40 14.52 0.85 -5.12
N LYS A 41 15.45 0.33 -4.30
CA LYS A 41 16.17 1.16 -3.31
C LYS A 41 16.96 2.28 -3.98
N GLY A 42 17.63 1.99 -5.11
CA GLY A 42 18.31 3.00 -5.92
C GLY A 42 17.34 4.05 -6.47
N PHE A 43 16.18 3.64 -6.97
CA PHE A 43 15.14 4.55 -7.42
C PHE A 43 14.65 5.46 -6.29
N VAL A 44 14.36 4.90 -5.10
CA VAL A 44 13.91 5.67 -3.95
C VAL A 44 14.97 6.69 -3.51
N ARG A 45 16.23 6.23 -3.39
CA ARG A 45 17.38 7.10 -3.10
C ARG A 45 17.45 8.30 -4.04
N ASN A 46 17.38 8.05 -5.34
CA ASN A 46 17.60 9.08 -6.36
C ASN A 46 16.44 10.07 -6.51
N ASN A 47 15.20 9.66 -6.18
CA ASN A 47 14.01 10.48 -6.39
C ASN A 47 13.45 11.09 -5.10
N TYR A 48 13.68 10.48 -3.93
CA TYR A 48 13.12 10.92 -2.65
C TYR A 48 14.19 11.21 -1.58
N GLY A 49 15.33 10.52 -1.59
CA GLY A 49 16.38 10.67 -0.59
C GLY A 49 16.68 9.36 0.17
N GLU A 50 17.81 9.31 0.88
CA GLU A 50 18.24 8.12 1.64
C GLU A 50 17.33 7.86 2.84
N GLU A 51 16.83 8.92 3.48
CA GLU A 51 15.95 8.89 4.65
C GLU A 51 14.59 8.26 4.35
N TYR A 52 14.19 8.22 3.07
CA TYR A 52 12.96 7.60 2.62
C TYR A 52 13.11 6.11 2.32
N ILE A 53 14.28 5.51 2.48
CA ILE A 53 14.49 4.08 2.26
C ILE A 53 14.14 3.31 3.54
N ALA A 54 13.38 2.22 3.40
CA ALA A 54 13.07 1.33 4.50
C ALA A 54 14.35 0.75 5.12
N SER A 55 14.44 0.81 6.45
CA SER A 55 15.53 0.15 7.18
C SER A 55 15.47 -1.37 6.96
N GLN A 56 16.62 -2.05 7.08
CA GLN A 56 16.66 -3.51 6.97
C GLN A 56 15.75 -4.18 8.01
N ALA A 57 15.71 -3.65 9.23
CA ALA A 57 14.81 -4.14 10.28
C ALA A 57 13.32 -4.04 9.88
N SER A 58 12.89 -2.92 9.29
CA SER A 58 11.50 -2.74 8.80
C SER A 58 11.19 -3.72 7.66
N LEU A 59 12.14 -3.94 6.73
CA LEU A 59 11.98 -4.93 5.66
C LEU A 59 11.87 -6.37 6.19
N GLU A 60 12.68 -6.74 7.18
CA GLU A 60 12.63 -8.06 7.82
C GLU A 60 11.32 -8.28 8.58
N GLU A 61 10.85 -7.29 9.32
CA GLU A 61 9.57 -7.35 10.01
C GLU A 61 8.41 -7.53 9.02
N ARG A 62 8.40 -6.74 7.94
CA ARG A 62 7.43 -6.87 6.84
C ARG A 62 7.49 -8.24 6.18
N ALA A 63 8.69 -8.84 6.06
CA ALA A 63 8.85 -10.18 5.52
C ALA A 63 8.32 -11.26 6.46
N LYS A 64 8.52 -11.12 7.78
CA LYS A 64 7.96 -12.03 8.80
C LYS A 64 6.44 -11.97 8.87
N ALA A 65 5.86 -10.79 8.71
CA ALA A 65 4.40 -10.60 8.71
C ALA A 65 3.72 -11.21 7.46
N ARG A 66 4.47 -11.43 6.38
CA ARG A 66 3.96 -12.04 5.15
C ARG A 66 3.99 -13.56 5.29
N LYS A 67 2.81 -14.20 5.26
CA LYS A 67 2.72 -15.66 5.15
C LYS A 67 3.44 -16.09 3.86
N ARG A 68 4.55 -16.82 4.00
CA ARG A 68 5.23 -17.43 2.86
C ARG A 68 4.38 -18.61 2.36
N PRO A 69 4.20 -18.76 1.04
CA PRO A 69 3.43 -19.89 0.50
C PRO A 69 4.10 -21.21 0.88
N VAL A 70 3.26 -22.22 1.18
CA VAL A 70 3.68 -23.54 1.68
C VAL A 70 4.35 -24.37 0.59
N ASN A 71 4.10 -24.05 -0.69
CA ASN A 71 4.65 -24.75 -1.84
C ASN A 71 5.72 -23.88 -2.53
N ALA A 72 6.98 -24.22 -2.34
CA ALA A 72 8.13 -23.52 -2.93
C ALA A 72 8.29 -23.70 -4.45
N GLN A 73 7.50 -24.59 -5.06
CA GLN A 73 7.66 -24.98 -6.48
C GLN A 73 7.07 -23.96 -7.47
N GLU A 74 6.26 -23.00 -7.03
CA GLU A 74 5.67 -21.94 -7.85
C GLU A 74 5.94 -20.54 -7.29
N ALA A 75 7.15 -20.29 -6.77
CA ALA A 75 7.54 -18.98 -6.25
C ALA A 75 7.73 -17.94 -7.39
N HIS A 76 6.65 -17.56 -8.05
CA HIS A 76 6.62 -16.41 -8.95
C HIS A 76 6.90 -15.13 -8.14
N GLU A 77 7.50 -14.12 -8.77
CA GLU A 77 7.75 -12.84 -8.10
C GLU A 77 6.43 -12.13 -7.78
N ALA A 78 6.43 -11.22 -6.80
CA ALA A 78 5.31 -10.32 -6.55
C ALA A 78 4.92 -9.52 -7.80
N ILE A 79 3.64 -9.12 -7.87
CA ILE A 79 3.12 -8.24 -8.93
C ILE A 79 3.77 -6.85 -8.80
N ARG A 80 4.56 -6.46 -9.81
CA ARG A 80 5.26 -5.17 -9.88
C ARG A 80 5.44 -4.72 -11.33
N PRO A 81 5.83 -3.46 -11.60
CA PRO A 81 6.30 -3.07 -12.92
C PRO A 81 7.46 -3.96 -13.40
N SER A 82 7.44 -4.31 -14.69
CA SER A 82 8.51 -5.06 -15.34
C SER A 82 9.78 -4.21 -15.48
N GLY A 83 10.93 -4.88 -15.61
CA GLY A 83 12.23 -4.22 -15.70
C GLY A 83 12.72 -3.66 -14.36
N LEU A 84 13.69 -2.75 -14.42
CA LEU A 84 14.35 -2.13 -13.25
C LEU A 84 14.22 -0.60 -13.23
N HIS A 85 13.54 -0.03 -14.22
CA HIS A 85 13.23 1.39 -14.30
C HIS A 85 11.77 1.60 -13.90
N PHE A 86 11.55 2.33 -12.81
CA PHE A 86 10.23 2.54 -12.25
C PHE A 86 9.67 3.88 -12.72
N SER A 87 8.67 3.84 -13.62
CA SER A 87 7.92 5.01 -14.05
C SER A 87 6.47 4.92 -13.55
N PRO A 88 5.86 6.00 -13.04
CA PRO A 88 4.46 6.00 -12.60
C PRO A 88 3.45 5.89 -13.75
N SER A 89 3.91 6.09 -14.99
CA SER A 89 3.07 6.07 -16.19
C SER A 89 3.69 5.25 -17.31
N ILE A 90 2.81 4.68 -18.14
CA ILE A 90 3.13 3.92 -19.35
C ILE A 90 2.31 4.47 -20.51
N ALA A 91 2.86 4.44 -21.72
CA ALA A 91 2.18 4.90 -22.93
C ALA A 91 1.47 3.74 -23.65
N GLY A 92 0.48 4.07 -24.48
CA GLY A 92 -0.18 3.09 -25.36
C GLY A 92 -1.16 2.14 -24.67
N VAL A 93 -1.64 2.49 -23.48
CA VAL A 93 -2.64 1.70 -22.72
C VAL A 93 -3.92 2.50 -22.47
N ASP A 94 -5.02 1.79 -22.23
CA ASP A 94 -6.28 2.41 -21.84
C ASP A 94 -6.25 2.99 -20.40
N GLU A 95 -7.29 3.75 -20.05
CA GLU A 95 -7.38 4.43 -18.75
C GLU A 95 -7.43 3.46 -17.56
N ASP A 96 -8.07 2.30 -17.70
CA ASP A 96 -8.14 1.30 -16.64
C ASP A 96 -6.76 0.65 -16.43
N ALA A 97 -6.08 0.29 -17.52
CA ALA A 97 -4.72 -0.24 -17.49
C ALA A 97 -3.75 0.77 -16.87
N ALA A 98 -3.85 2.05 -17.24
CA ALA A 98 -3.05 3.11 -16.63
C ALA A 98 -3.31 3.24 -15.12
N LYS A 99 -4.58 3.22 -14.67
CA LYS A 99 -4.94 3.28 -13.25
C LYS A 99 -4.44 2.08 -12.47
N LEU A 100 -4.58 0.88 -13.02
CA LEU A 100 -4.12 -0.35 -12.39
C LEU A 100 -2.60 -0.38 -12.29
N TYR A 101 -1.91 -0.03 -13.37
CA TYR A 101 -0.45 0.07 -13.40
C TYR A 101 0.05 1.10 -12.38
N ALA A 102 -0.51 2.31 -12.34
CA ALA A 102 -0.10 3.34 -11.38
C ALA A 102 -0.28 2.89 -9.92
N MET A 103 -1.33 2.11 -9.62
CA MET A 103 -1.52 1.52 -8.29
C MET A 103 -0.47 0.44 -7.99
N ILE A 104 -0.17 -0.44 -8.93
CA ILE A 104 0.87 -1.47 -8.80
C ILE A 104 2.22 -0.79 -8.56
N TRP A 105 2.59 0.19 -9.40
CA TRP A 105 3.79 1.00 -9.25
C TRP A 105 3.88 1.65 -7.87
N SER A 106 2.80 2.34 -7.44
CA SER A 106 2.76 3.01 -6.13
C SER A 106 2.99 2.01 -4.99
N ARG A 107 2.38 0.82 -5.07
CA ARG A 107 2.53 -0.23 -4.07
C ARG A 107 3.95 -0.81 -4.06
N THR A 108 4.56 -0.99 -5.23
CA THR A 108 5.95 -1.44 -5.37
C THR A 108 6.88 -0.43 -4.73
N VAL A 109 6.84 0.84 -5.12
CA VAL A 109 7.71 1.89 -4.57
C VAL A 109 7.54 2.03 -3.06
N ALA A 110 6.31 2.18 -2.57
CA ALA A 110 6.04 2.32 -1.15
C ALA A 110 6.53 1.12 -0.31
N SER A 111 6.63 -0.08 -0.89
CA SER A 111 7.12 -1.26 -0.17
C SER A 111 8.59 -1.17 0.25
N ALA A 112 9.38 -0.35 -0.46
CA ALA A 112 10.78 -0.07 -0.14
C ALA A 112 10.97 1.24 0.62
N MET A 113 9.90 1.97 0.92
CA MET A 113 9.98 3.25 1.62
C MET A 113 9.91 3.11 3.14
N ALA A 114 10.51 4.07 3.84
CA ALA A 114 10.49 4.22 5.29
C ALA A 114 9.06 4.33 5.84
N ASP A 115 8.89 3.96 7.12
CA ASP A 115 7.62 4.06 7.80
C ASP A 115 7.22 5.52 8.01
N ALA A 116 5.91 5.81 7.94
CA ALA A 116 5.41 7.15 8.17
C ALA A 116 5.56 7.54 9.65
N ILE A 117 6.10 8.73 9.90
CA ILE A 117 6.14 9.32 11.24
C ILE A 117 4.80 10.04 11.45
N VAL A 118 4.01 9.57 12.43
CA VAL A 118 2.67 10.09 12.70
C VAL A 118 2.56 10.50 14.17
N GLU A 119 2.14 11.74 14.41
CA GLU A 119 1.76 12.23 15.73
C GLU A 119 0.24 12.15 15.88
N ARG A 120 -0.25 11.59 17.00
CA ARG A 120 -1.68 11.44 17.26
C ARG A 120 -2.04 12.00 18.63
N THR A 121 -2.86 13.06 18.63
CA THR A 121 -3.44 13.64 19.85
C THR A 121 -4.86 13.12 20.03
N GLN A 122 -5.19 12.62 21.23
CA GLN A 122 -6.54 12.24 21.61
C GLN A 122 -7.03 13.16 22.73
N VAL A 123 -8.19 13.77 22.55
CA VAL A 123 -8.84 14.60 23.56
C VAL A 123 -10.15 13.93 23.93
N ALA A 124 -10.29 13.55 25.20
CA ALA A 124 -11.52 13.07 25.78
C ALA A 124 -12.09 14.16 26.69
N VAL A 125 -13.37 14.48 26.54
CA VAL A 125 -14.08 15.45 27.37
C VAL A 125 -15.24 14.73 28.02
N GLU A 126 -15.22 14.65 29.34
CA GLU A 126 -16.38 14.27 30.14
C GLU A 126 -17.13 15.53 30.54
N VAL A 127 -18.44 15.55 30.30
CA VAL A 127 -19.32 16.64 30.71
C VAL A 127 -20.17 16.14 31.86
N SER A 128 -19.89 16.62 33.07
CA SER A 128 -20.80 16.54 34.20
C SER A 128 -21.71 17.77 34.19
N ALA A 129 -22.99 17.56 33.89
CA ALA A 129 -24.02 18.58 34.09
C ALA A 129 -24.65 18.37 35.46
N GLU A 130 -24.44 19.30 36.40
CA GLU A 130 -25.31 19.45 37.55
C GLU A 130 -26.59 20.13 37.06
N LEU A 131 -27.70 19.38 37.03
CA LEU A 131 -29.01 19.94 36.79
C LEU A 131 -29.39 20.79 38.02
N PRO A 132 -29.81 22.06 37.85
CA PRO A 132 -30.28 22.86 38.97
C PRO A 132 -31.53 22.19 39.58
N ASP A 133 -31.54 22.03 40.91
CA ASP A 133 -32.70 21.55 41.65
C ASP A 133 -33.92 22.41 41.26
N GLU A 134 -34.99 21.77 40.80
CA GLU A 134 -36.28 22.46 40.62
C GLU A 134 -36.69 23.04 41.98
N ALA A 135 -36.81 24.36 42.04
CA ALA A 135 -37.35 25.05 43.20
C ALA A 135 -38.76 24.51 43.48
N ASP A 136 -38.90 23.83 44.62
CA ASP A 136 -40.15 23.29 45.14
C ASP A 136 -41.25 24.38 45.17
N PRO A 137 -42.33 24.26 44.40
CA PRO A 137 -43.39 25.25 44.34
C PRO A 137 -44.28 25.28 45.61
N SER A 138 -44.01 24.49 46.65
CA SER A 138 -44.83 24.44 47.87
C SER A 138 -44.61 25.59 48.86
N GLN A 139 -43.79 26.61 48.53
CA GLN A 139 -43.57 27.81 49.35
C GLN A 139 -44.29 29.09 48.86
N SER A 140 -45.44 28.98 48.18
CA SER A 140 -46.35 30.14 48.05
C SER A 140 -47.64 29.93 48.84
N SER A 141 -47.84 30.85 49.77
CA SER A 141 -48.93 31.08 50.73
C SER A 141 -50.34 30.62 50.38
#